data_AF-A0A8X6YRR1-F1
#
_entry.id   AF-A0A8X6YRR1-F1
#
_cell.length_a   1.000
_cell.length_b   1.000
_cell.length_c   1.000
_cell.angle_alpha   90.00
_cell.angle_beta   90.00
_cell.angle_gamma   90.00
#
_symmetry.space_group_name_H-M   'P 1'
#
loop_
_entity.id
_entity.type
_entity.pdbx_description
1 polymer ?
#
loop_
_entity_poly.entity_id
_entity_poly.type
_entity_poly.pdbx_seq_one_letter_code
_entity_poly.pdbx_strand_id
1 'polypeptide(L)'
;MRHMKKFFKDVENVMAERSKDPFELGDWYLEETKWLYEEIKKTKSPLVYCHNDLQGGNILLRQDIPSKENYKLMLIDFEFGAYNYRGFDLANQFVEWCFDYNTEEYPHYVVNFDQFPSKQEQISFATAYLNQLVEEQVIPAGSRGRNKKHCW
;
A
#
# COMPACT_ATOMS: atom_id res chain seq x y z
N MET A 1 2.69 3.28 17.18
CA MET A 1 2.15 2.25 18.11
C MET A 1 1.00 2.70 19.03
N ARG A 2 0.87 3.98 19.42
CA ARG A 2 -0.24 4.46 20.29
C ARG A 2 -1.61 4.44 19.59
N HIS A 3 -1.65 4.81 18.31
CA HIS A 3 -2.89 4.86 17.51
C HIS A 3 -3.47 3.48 17.22
N MET A 4 -2.64 2.47 16.93
CA MET A 4 -3.10 1.10 16.70
C MET A 4 -3.66 0.44 17.97
N LYS A 5 -3.03 0.68 19.13
CA LYS A 5 -3.56 0.21 20.42
C LYS A 5 -4.90 0.88 20.76
N LYS A 6 -5.04 2.16 20.41
CA LYS A 6 -6.32 2.86 20.51
C LYS A 6 -7.35 2.25 19.56
N PHE A 7 -6.99 2.00 18.31
CA PHE A 7 -7.86 1.35 17.32
C PHE A 7 -8.35 -0.02 17.82
N PHE A 8 -7.47 -0.89 18.31
CA PHE A 8 -7.89 -2.17 18.88
C PHE A 8 -8.84 -2.01 20.06
N LYS A 9 -8.55 -1.06 20.96
CA LYS A 9 -9.44 -0.76 22.08
C LYS A 9 -10.80 -0.23 21.60
N ASP A 10 -10.80 0.61 20.57
CA ASP A 10 -12.02 1.16 19.99
C ASP A 10 -12.84 0.07 19.28
N VAL A 11 -12.18 -0.85 18.55
CA VAL A 11 -12.82 -2.05 17.99
C VAL A 11 -13.38 -2.94 19.10
N GLU A 12 -12.61 -3.24 20.13
CA GLU A 12 -13.07 -4.05 21.27
C GLU A 12 -14.27 -3.40 21.98
N ASN A 13 -14.26 -2.07 22.17
CA ASN A 13 -15.38 -1.34 22.74
C ASN A 13 -16.62 -1.39 21.83
N VAL A 14 -16.45 -1.17 20.53
CA VAL A 14 -17.55 -1.24 19.54
C VAL A 14 -18.14 -2.65 19.50
N MET A 15 -17.31 -3.69 19.53
CA MET A 15 -17.76 -5.08 19.57
C MET A 15 -18.47 -5.41 20.90
N ALA A 16 -17.98 -4.89 22.03
CA ALA A 16 -18.61 -5.08 23.34
C ALA A 16 -19.97 -4.37 23.46
N GLU A 17 -20.12 -3.18 22.89
CA GLU A 17 -21.39 -2.44 22.82
C GLU A 17 -22.39 -3.10 21.86
N ARG A 18 -21.89 -3.82 20.85
CA ARG A 18 -22.68 -4.54 19.83
C ARG A 18 -23.23 -5.88 20.28
N SER A 19 -23.11 -6.27 21.55
CA SER A 19 -23.67 -7.53 22.11
C SER A 19 -25.20 -7.70 21.99
N LYS A 20 -25.89 -6.82 21.26
CA LYS A 20 -27.33 -6.84 20.95
C LYS A 20 -27.63 -7.07 19.46
N ASP A 21 -26.63 -7.11 18.59
CA ASP A 21 -26.77 -7.32 17.14
C ASP A 21 -25.96 -8.57 16.74
N PRO A 22 -26.57 -9.64 16.20
CA PRO A 22 -25.89 -10.86 15.83
C PRO A 22 -25.14 -10.67 14.50
N PHE A 23 -24.13 -9.80 14.49
CA PHE A 23 -23.20 -9.72 13.37
C PHE A 23 -22.21 -10.90 13.50
N GLU A 24 -22.58 -12.04 12.91
CA GLU A 24 -21.86 -13.34 13.02
C GLU A 24 -20.37 -13.28 12.61
N LEU A 25 -19.95 -12.21 11.91
CA LEU A 25 -18.56 -12.02 11.46
C LEU A 25 -17.72 -11.15 12.40
N GLY A 26 -18.30 -10.54 13.44
CA GLY A 26 -17.58 -9.57 14.29
C GLY A 26 -16.35 -10.15 14.99
N ASP A 27 -16.51 -11.34 15.57
CA ASP A 27 -15.42 -12.06 16.24
C ASP A 27 -14.35 -12.48 15.24
N TRP A 28 -14.75 -12.97 14.07
CA TRP A 28 -13.81 -13.34 13.00
C TRP A 28 -12.99 -12.13 12.52
N TYR A 29 -13.62 -10.98 12.26
CA TYR A 29 -12.88 -9.76 11.88
C TYR A 29 -11.88 -9.33 12.95
N LEU A 30 -12.23 -9.46 14.24
CA LEU A 30 -11.32 -9.14 15.33
C LEU A 30 -10.12 -10.09 15.36
N GLU A 31 -10.34 -11.39 15.16
CA GLU A 31 -9.29 -12.40 15.10
C GLU A 31 -8.34 -12.16 13.91
N GLU A 32 -8.88 -11.95 12.71
CA GLU A 32 -8.09 -11.68 11.50
C GLU A 32 -7.29 -10.37 11.62
N THR A 33 -7.89 -9.32 12.18
CA THR A 33 -7.18 -8.03 12.37
C THR A 33 -6.04 -8.19 13.38
N LYS A 34 -6.25 -8.99 14.45
CA LYS A 34 -5.20 -9.31 15.43
C LYS A 34 -4.07 -10.11 14.79
N TRP A 35 -4.41 -11.12 13.98
CA TRP A 35 -3.43 -11.91 13.24
C TRP A 35 -2.60 -11.04 12.28
N LEU A 36 -3.27 -10.25 11.44
CA LEU A 36 -2.62 -9.35 10.48
C LEU A 36 -1.66 -8.37 11.18
N TYR A 37 -2.08 -7.82 12.32
CA TYR A 37 -1.22 -6.94 13.11
C TYR A 37 0.05 -7.62 13.61
N GLU A 38 -0.04 -8.86 14.10
CA GLU A 38 1.13 -9.61 14.52
C GLU A 38 2.03 -10.00 13.35
N GLU A 39 1.50 -10.27 12.15
CA GLU A 39 2.32 -10.47 10.94
C GLU A 39 3.04 -9.20 10.49
N ILE A 40 2.33 -8.06 10.43
CA ILE A 40 2.92 -6.78 10.02
C ILE A 40 4.10 -6.41 10.93
N LYS A 41 4.01 -6.66 12.25
CA LYS A 41 5.10 -6.39 13.21
C LYS A 41 6.36 -7.20 12.95
N LYS A 42 6.27 -8.35 12.29
CA LYS A 42 7.44 -9.18 11.93
C LYS A 42 8.19 -8.57 10.74
N THR A 43 7.53 -7.74 9.94
CA THR A 43 8.16 -7.02 8.84
C THR A 43 8.96 -5.82 9.39
N LYS A 44 10.05 -5.46 8.71
CA LYS A 44 10.90 -4.33 9.10
C LYS A 44 10.66 -3.06 8.28
N SER A 45 9.59 -3.05 7.47
CA SER A 45 9.29 -2.00 6.50
C SER A 45 9.36 -0.60 7.13
N PRO A 46 9.94 0.42 6.47
CA PRO A 46 10.13 1.71 7.08
C PRO A 46 8.80 2.47 7.11
N LEU A 47 8.59 3.24 8.17
CA LEU A 47 7.44 4.12 8.29
C LEU A 47 7.72 5.40 7.48
N VAL A 48 6.91 5.67 6.47
CA VAL A 48 7.00 6.83 5.59
C VAL A 48 5.61 7.44 5.38
N TYR A 49 5.53 8.62 4.80
CA TYR A 49 4.23 9.12 4.32
C TYR A 49 3.83 8.31 3.07
N CYS A 50 2.70 7.64 3.15
CA CYS A 50 2.13 6.81 2.09
C CYS A 50 0.86 7.46 1.57
N HIS A 51 0.56 7.19 0.30
CA HIS A 51 -0.71 7.58 -0.31
C HIS A 51 -1.84 6.69 0.20
N ASN A 52 -1.58 5.39 0.36
CA ASN A 52 -2.49 4.33 0.79
C ASN A 52 -3.63 3.99 -0.20
N ASP A 53 -3.64 4.60 -1.39
CA ASP A 53 -4.62 4.32 -2.45
C ASP A 53 -4.06 4.63 -3.86
N LEU A 54 -2.92 4.02 -4.21
CA LEU A 54 -2.29 4.21 -5.51
C LEU A 54 -2.94 3.37 -6.62
N GLN A 55 -4.25 3.51 -6.80
CA GLN A 55 -4.98 2.95 -7.94
C GLN A 55 -4.77 3.78 -9.21
N GLY A 56 -5.07 3.19 -10.38
CA GLY A 56 -4.86 3.83 -11.68
C GLY A 56 -5.58 5.18 -11.85
N GLY A 57 -6.75 5.35 -11.23
CA GLY A 57 -7.51 6.61 -11.24
C GLY A 57 -6.78 7.78 -10.58
N ASN A 58 -5.86 7.50 -9.66
CA ASN A 58 -5.13 8.52 -8.89
C ASN A 58 -3.77 8.89 -9.49
N ILE A 59 -3.45 8.35 -10.68
CA ILE A 59 -2.18 8.59 -11.38
C ILE A 59 -2.48 9.30 -12.72
N LEU A 60 -2.33 10.62 -12.74
CA LEU A 60 -2.64 11.42 -13.92
C LEU A 60 -1.42 11.59 -14.82
N LEU A 61 -1.62 11.41 -16.12
CA LEU A 61 -0.64 11.80 -17.12
C LEU A 61 -0.82 13.28 -17.50
N ARG A 62 0.23 14.09 -17.27
CA ARG A 62 0.23 15.50 -17.68
C ARG A 62 0.39 15.67 -19.19
N GLN A 63 -0.49 16.45 -19.80
CA GLN A 63 -0.47 16.77 -21.23
C GLN A 63 0.23 18.09 -21.57
N ASP A 64 0.44 18.96 -20.58
CA ASP A 64 1.03 20.29 -20.76
C ASP A 64 2.55 20.27 -20.96
N ILE A 65 3.16 19.09 -20.90
CA ILE A 65 4.59 18.87 -21.11
C ILE A 65 4.74 17.86 -22.26
N PRO A 66 4.81 18.32 -23.52
CA PRO A 66 4.84 17.45 -24.69
C PRO A 66 6.25 16.86 -24.87
N SER A 67 6.59 15.87 -24.05
CA SER A 67 7.74 15.00 -24.29
C SER A 67 7.32 13.55 -24.18
N LYS A 68 7.42 12.81 -25.29
CA LYS A 68 7.25 11.34 -25.32
C LYS A 68 8.38 10.61 -24.57
N GLU A 69 9.44 11.32 -24.21
CA GLU A 69 10.61 10.77 -23.53
C GLU A 69 10.55 10.99 -22.00
N ASN A 70 9.66 11.86 -21.52
CA ASN A 70 9.49 12.17 -20.10
C ASN A 70 8.00 12.37 -19.77
N TYR A 71 7.25 11.26 -19.71
CA TYR A 71 5.90 11.27 -19.17
C TYR A 71 5.93 11.82 -17.75
N LYS A 72 5.29 12.98 -17.54
CA LYS A 72 5.15 13.54 -16.19
C LYS A 72 3.86 13.03 -15.58
N LEU A 73 4.01 12.06 -14.68
CA LEU A 73 2.91 11.58 -13.86
C LEU A 73 2.67 12.53 -12.68
N MET A 74 1.43 12.66 -12.24
CA MET A 74 1.03 13.39 -11.05
C MET A 74 0.11 12.51 -10.21
N LEU A 75 0.44 12.36 -8.93
CA LEU A 75 -0.42 11.70 -7.96
C LEU A 75 -1.45 12.70 -7.43
N ILE A 76 -2.68 12.26 -7.27
CA ILE A 76 -3.80 13.05 -6.73
C ILE A 76 -4.58 12.23 -5.71
N ASP A 77 -5.51 12.86 -5.00
CA ASP A 77 -6.45 12.19 -4.08
C ASP A 77 -5.80 11.51 -2.86
N PHE A 78 -5.17 12.33 -2.01
CA PHE A 78 -4.53 11.89 -0.76
C PHE A 78 -5.51 11.74 0.40
N GLU A 79 -6.78 11.36 0.17
CA GLU A 79 -7.78 11.26 1.23
C GLU A 79 -7.43 10.22 2.30
N PHE A 80 -6.75 9.13 1.90
CA PHE A 80 -6.18 8.12 2.79
C PHE A 80 -4.72 8.37 3.16
N GLY A 81 -4.15 9.50 2.73
CA GLY A 81 -2.75 9.85 2.93
C GLY A 81 -2.35 9.90 4.40
N ALA A 82 -1.40 9.06 4.80
CA ALA A 82 -0.97 8.94 6.19
C ALA A 82 0.41 8.30 6.32
N TYR A 83 1.04 8.47 7.49
CA TYR A 83 2.23 7.70 7.82
C TYR A 83 1.90 6.21 7.93
N ASN A 84 2.47 5.40 7.05
CA ASN A 84 2.26 3.96 7.00
C ASN A 84 3.57 3.24 6.59
N TYR A 85 3.54 1.92 6.63
CA TYR A 85 4.66 1.10 6.18
C TYR A 85 4.80 1.22 4.66
N ARG A 86 6.00 1.58 4.17
CA ARG A 86 6.28 1.68 2.73
C ARG A 86 5.83 0.45 1.94
N GLY A 87 5.99 -0.73 2.54
CA GLY A 87 5.59 -2.00 1.93
C GLY A 87 4.10 -2.09 1.63
N PHE A 88 3.25 -1.41 2.40
CA PHE A 88 1.81 -1.36 2.17
C PHE A 88 1.49 -0.65 0.85
N ASP A 89 2.02 0.56 0.66
CA ASP A 89 1.77 1.37 -0.55
C ASP A 89 2.25 0.65 -1.83
N LEU A 90 3.42 0.00 -1.74
CA LEU A 90 3.98 -0.80 -2.83
C LEU A 90 3.12 -2.05 -3.12
N ALA A 91 2.70 -2.76 -2.07
CA ALA A 91 1.88 -3.96 -2.22
C ALA A 91 0.49 -3.62 -2.77
N ASN A 92 -0.12 -2.53 -2.29
CA ASN A 92 -1.39 -2.02 -2.80
C ASN A 92 -1.30 -1.75 -4.30
N GLN A 93 -0.29 -0.99 -4.72
CA GLN A 93 -0.05 -0.71 -6.14
C GLN A 93 0.07 -1.97 -7.00
N PHE A 94 0.68 -3.05 -6.49
CA PHE A 94 0.80 -4.31 -7.22
C PHE A 94 -0.51 -5.10 -7.28
N VAL A 95 -1.31 -5.05 -6.20
CA VAL A 95 -2.65 -5.64 -6.19
C VAL A 95 -3.57 -4.92 -7.18
N GLU A 96 -3.46 -3.59 -7.28
CA GLU A 96 -4.23 -2.76 -8.22
C GLU A 96 -4.02 -3.13 -9.69
N TRP A 97 -2.89 -3.79 -10.05
CA TRP A 97 -2.70 -4.31 -11.41
C TRP A 97 -3.68 -5.43 -11.76
N CYS A 98 -4.27 -6.07 -10.76
CA CYS A 98 -5.25 -7.13 -10.94
C CYS A 98 -6.68 -6.59 -11.07
N PHE A 99 -6.92 -5.30 -10.84
CA PHE A 99 -8.26 -4.73 -10.83
C PHE A 99 -8.48 -3.83 -12.05
N ASP A 100 -9.58 -4.07 -12.75
CA ASP A 100 -10.10 -3.18 -13.78
C ASP A 100 -11.47 -2.65 -13.36
N TYR A 101 -11.56 -1.34 -13.15
CA TYR A 101 -12.79 -0.64 -12.75
C TYR A 101 -13.55 -0.04 -13.94
N ASN A 102 -13.07 -0.24 -15.17
CA ASN A 102 -13.68 0.31 -16.37
C ASN A 102 -14.68 -0.68 -16.98
N THR A 103 -15.63 -1.15 -16.17
CA THR A 103 -16.66 -2.11 -16.61
C THR A 103 -18.07 -1.62 -16.28
N GLU A 104 -18.94 -1.65 -17.29
CA GLU A 104 -20.32 -1.19 -17.15
C GLU A 104 -21.22 -2.23 -16.44
N GLU A 105 -20.85 -3.51 -16.51
CA GLU A 105 -21.62 -4.60 -15.92
C GLU A 105 -21.34 -4.75 -14.42
N TYR A 106 -22.39 -5.01 -13.64
CA TYR A 106 -22.27 -5.34 -12.22
C TYR A 106 -21.29 -6.53 -12.02
N PRO A 107 -20.34 -6.47 -11.05
CA PRO A 107 -20.24 -5.50 -9.94
C PRO A 107 -19.42 -4.24 -10.24
N HIS A 108 -19.21 -3.90 -11.52
CA HIS A 108 -18.45 -2.74 -12.00
C HIS A 108 -16.94 -2.81 -11.76
N TYR A 109 -16.43 -4.03 -11.58
CA TYR A 109 -15.01 -4.31 -11.62
C TYR A 109 -14.76 -5.74 -12.08
N VAL A 110 -13.56 -5.98 -12.62
CA VAL A 110 -13.05 -7.33 -12.94
C VAL A 110 -11.74 -7.53 -12.19
N VAL A 111 -11.55 -8.74 -11.68
CA VAL A 111 -10.29 -9.14 -11.02
C VAL A 111 -9.60 -10.20 -11.85
N ASN A 112 -8.35 -9.93 -12.24
CA ASN A 112 -7.50 -10.87 -12.95
C ASN A 112 -6.12 -10.98 -12.27
N PHE A 113 -5.93 -12.04 -11.48
CA PHE A 113 -4.66 -12.29 -10.80
C PHE A 113 -3.52 -12.70 -11.74
N ASP A 114 -3.80 -13.07 -13.00
CA ASP A 114 -2.73 -13.31 -13.99
C ASP A 114 -2.03 -12.00 -14.38
N GLN A 115 -2.61 -10.84 -14.07
CA GLN A 115 -2.00 -9.52 -14.26
C GLN A 115 -1.15 -9.06 -13.06
N PHE A 116 -1.11 -9.83 -11.97
CA PHE A 116 -0.24 -9.50 -10.85
C PHE A 116 1.22 -9.42 -11.34
N PRO A 117 1.98 -8.36 -10.98
CA PRO A 117 3.30 -8.15 -11.54
C PRO A 117 4.20 -9.35 -11.25
N SER A 118 4.87 -9.85 -12.29
CA SER A 118 5.86 -10.89 -12.17
C SER A 118 6.99 -10.45 -11.24
N LYS A 119 7.76 -11.43 -10.74
CA LYS A 119 8.92 -11.13 -9.89
C LYS A 119 9.90 -10.15 -10.57
N GLN A 120 10.04 -10.22 -11.89
CA GLN A 120 10.92 -9.34 -12.63
C GLN A 120 10.38 -7.90 -12.69
N GLU A 121 9.07 -7.73 -12.86
CA GLU A 121 8.42 -6.41 -12.83
C GLU A 121 8.47 -5.78 -11.44
N GLN A 122 8.22 -6.57 -10.38
CA GLN A 122 8.36 -6.12 -9.00
C GLN A 122 9.80 -5.64 -8.70
N ILE A 123 10.81 -6.39 -9.15
CA ILE A 123 12.23 -6.00 -9.00
C ILE A 123 12.53 -4.73 -9.81
N SER A 124 12.00 -4.62 -11.03
CA SER A 124 12.18 -3.44 -11.88
C SER A 124 11.62 -2.19 -11.20
N PHE A 125 10.38 -2.28 -10.70
CA PHE A 125 9.72 -1.20 -9.96
C PHE A 125 10.49 -0.82 -8.70
N ALA A 126 10.85 -1.81 -7.87
CA ALA A 126 11.61 -1.56 -6.64
C ALA A 126 12.99 -0.93 -6.92
N THR A 127 13.63 -1.31 -8.02
CA THR A 127 14.92 -0.73 -8.45
C THR A 127 14.75 0.72 -8.86
N ALA A 128 13.75 1.04 -9.69
CA ALA A 128 13.45 2.41 -10.09
C ALA A 128 13.11 3.30 -8.88
N TYR A 129 12.27 2.81 -7.98
CA TYR A 129 11.91 3.50 -6.73
C TYR A 129 13.16 3.80 -5.87
N LEU A 130 14.02 2.81 -5.64
CA LEU A 130 15.25 3.02 -4.86
C LEU A 130 16.24 3.95 -5.54
N ASN A 131 16.38 3.87 -6.86
CA ASN A 131 17.21 4.79 -7.63
C ASN A 131 16.73 6.24 -7.48
N GLN A 132 15.42 6.48 -7.55
CA GLN A 132 14.85 7.81 -7.33
C GLN A 132 15.17 8.32 -5.92
N LEU A 133 15.04 7.48 -4.88
CA LEU A 133 15.39 7.88 -3.51
C LEU A 133 16.88 8.23 -3.35
N VAL A 134 17.77 7.59 -4.12
CA VAL A 134 19.19 7.92 -4.14
C VAL A 134 19.42 9.26 -4.87
N GLU A 135 18.78 9.45 -6.02
CA GLU A 135 18.87 10.68 -6.82
C GLU A 135 18.40 11.91 -6.03
N GLU A 136 17.29 11.78 -5.32
CA GLU A 136 16.73 12.80 -4.43
C GLU A 136 17.45 12.89 -3.08
N GLN A 137 18.53 12.12 -2.89
CA GLN A 137 19.35 12.10 -1.67
C GLN A 137 18.57 11.76 -0.39
N VAL A 138 17.42 11.09 -0.51
CA VAL A 138 16.63 10.58 0.62
C VAL A 138 17.37 9.44 1.30
N ILE A 139 18.07 8.61 0.53
CA ILE A 139 18.94 7.52 1.03
C ILE A 139 20.33 7.63 0.38
N PRO A 140 21.40 7.17 1.06
CA PRO A 140 22.75 7.29 0.52
C PRO A 140 22.96 6.43 -0.74
N ALA A 141 23.75 6.96 -1.69
CA ALA A 141 24.24 6.23 -2.86
C ALA A 141 25.21 5.12 -2.43
N GLY A 142 24.66 3.96 -2.03
CA GLY A 142 25.41 2.74 -1.77
C GLY A 142 25.44 2.30 -0.31
N SER A 143 24.61 1.31 0.00
CA SER A 143 24.96 0.21 0.91
C SER A 143 25.04 -1.09 0.11
N ARG A 144 25.76 -1.09 -1.03
CA ARG A 144 26.17 -2.34 -1.68
C ARG A 144 27.27 -2.97 -0.82
N GLY A 145 26.83 -3.75 0.17
CA GLY A 145 27.70 -4.54 1.04
C GLY A 145 28.23 -3.82 2.26
N ARG A 146 27.42 -3.74 3.33
CA ARG A 146 27.89 -3.90 4.71
C ARG A 146 26.69 -4.07 5.67
N ASN A 147 26.67 -5.21 6.35
CA ASN A 147 25.79 -5.62 7.45
C ASN A 147 24.27 -5.70 7.17
N LYS A 148 23.80 -6.96 6.99
CA LYS A 148 22.41 -7.40 6.97
C LYS A 148 21.67 -7.18 8.30
N LYS A 149 21.59 -5.95 8.81
CA LYS A 149 20.79 -5.66 10.03
C LYS A 149 19.80 -4.50 9.91
N HIS A 150 19.91 -3.63 8.90
CA HIS A 150 19.09 -2.40 8.86
C HIS A 150 18.66 -1.96 7.45
N CYS A 151 18.30 -2.89 6.57
CA CYS A 151 17.63 -2.50 5.32
C CYS A 151 16.54 -3.51 5.02
N TRP A 152 15.31 -3.10 5.32
CA TRP A 152 14.04 -3.30 4.63
C TRP A 152 13.00 -2.84 5.59
#